data_AF-A0A3A4NRQ3-F1
#
_entry.id   AF-A0A3A4NRQ3-F1
#
_cell.length_a   1.000
_cell.length_b   1.000
_cell.length_c   1.000
_cell.angle_alpha   90.00
_cell.angle_beta   90.00
_cell.angle_gamma   90.00
#
_symmetry.space_group_name_H-M   'P 1'
#
loop_
_entity.id
_entity.type
_entity.pdbx_description
1 polymer ?
#
loop_
_entity_poly.entity_id
_entity_poly.type
_entity_poly.pdbx_seq_one_letter_code
_entity_poly.pdbx_strand_id
1 'polypeptide(L)' 'MALFRTSVNQGTPKFAGKPGAHWRASPDGTQAIIEFISTRADYAEAKGDPDTTELTRRQAQELGRQWDELLGGGA' A
#
# COMPACT_ATOMS: atom_id res chain seq x y z
N MET A 1 4.58 -11.24 -6.76
CA MET A 1 3.63 -10.27 -6.19
C MET A 1 4.01 -10.01 -4.76
N ALA A 2 4.30 -8.75 -4.42
CA ALA A 2 4.63 -8.31 -3.07
C ALA A 2 3.69 -7.19 -2.65
N LEU A 3 3.31 -7.15 -1.38
CA LEU A 3 2.37 -6.19 -0.83
C LEU A 3 3.05 -5.45 0.31
N PHE A 4 2.95 -4.13 0.34
CA PHE A 4 3.57 -3.30 1.36
C PHE A 4 2.59 -2.26 1.87
N ARG A 5 2.67 -1.95 3.16
CA ARG A 5 2.09 -0.74 3.73
C ARG A 5 3.15 0.36 3.73
N THR A 6 2.80 1.57 3.37
CA THR A 6 3.70 2.74 3.41
C THR A 6 2.92 4.02 3.73
N SER A 7 3.62 5.08 4.12
CA SER A 7 3.07 6.42 4.24
C SER A 7 2.79 7.07 2.89
N VAL A 8 1.79 7.93 2.84
CA VAL A 8 1.51 8.83 1.72
C VAL A 8 2.23 10.15 1.94
N ASN A 9 3.01 10.60 0.96
CA ASN A 9 3.65 11.91 1.01
C ASN A 9 3.09 12.77 -0.13
N GLN A 10 2.54 13.94 0.19
CA GLN A 10 1.97 14.87 -0.80
C GLN A 10 0.91 14.22 -1.72
N GLY A 11 0.04 13.38 -1.14
CA GLY A 11 -1.09 12.76 -1.85
C GLY A 11 -0.73 11.56 -2.72
N THR A 12 0.54 11.17 -2.79
CA THR A 12 0.99 9.97 -3.53
C THR A 12 1.81 9.06 -2.62
N PRO A 13 1.56 7.74 -2.59
CA PRO A 13 2.42 6.80 -1.88
C PRO A 13 3.82 6.74 -2.48
N LYS A 14 4.84 6.53 -1.62
CA LYS A 14 6.27 6.58 -1.98
C LYS A 14 6.67 5.77 -3.22
N PHE A 15 6.01 4.63 -3.47
CA PHE A 15 6.32 3.74 -4.60
C PHE A 15 5.23 3.62 -5.66
N ALA A 16 4.19 4.47 -5.59
CA ALA A 16 3.08 4.43 -6.53
C ALA A 16 3.49 4.68 -8.00
N GLY A 17 4.61 5.37 -8.24
CA GLY A 17 5.11 5.66 -9.58
C GLY A 17 5.91 4.52 -10.24
N LYS A 18 6.13 3.39 -9.55
CA LYS A 18 6.91 2.28 -10.10
C LYS A 18 6.10 1.50 -11.15
N PRO A 19 6.72 0.97 -12.22
CA PRO A 19 6.02 0.19 -13.22
C PRO A 19 5.31 -1.04 -12.65
N GLY A 20 3.99 -1.13 -12.83
CA GLY A 20 3.20 -2.25 -12.31
C GLY A 20 2.96 -2.20 -10.80
N ALA A 21 3.13 -1.03 -10.18
CA ALA A 21 2.65 -0.77 -8.82
C ALA A 21 1.17 -0.36 -8.87
N HIS A 22 0.35 -1.03 -8.07
CA HIS A 22 -1.03 -0.64 -7.80
C HIS A 22 -1.13 -0.25 -6.34
N TRP A 23 -1.94 0.74 -6.01
CA TRP A 23 -2.04 1.20 -4.64
C TRP A 23 -3.44 1.64 -4.26
N ARG A 24 -3.65 1.68 -2.94
CA ARG A 24 -4.89 2.13 -2.33
C ARG A 24 -4.55 2.88 -1.04
N ALA A 25 -5.11 4.07 -0.86
CA ALA A 25 -4.94 4.87 0.35
C ALA A 25 -5.88 4.43 1.48
N SER A 26 -5.43 4.71 2.71
CA SER A 26 -6.27 4.72 3.89
C SER A 26 -7.29 5.87 3.83
N PRO A 27 -8.37 5.80 4.64
CA PRO A 27 -9.43 6.81 4.62
C PRO A 27 -8.97 8.22 4.98
N ASP A 28 -7.99 8.32 5.88
CA ASP A 28 -7.37 9.57 6.31
C ASP A 28 -6.29 10.08 5.33
N GLY A 29 -5.98 9.30 4.29
CA GLY A 29 -4.97 9.63 3.28
C GLY A 29 -3.54 9.62 3.78
N THR A 30 -3.25 9.11 4.99
CA THR A 30 -1.89 9.12 5.56
C THR A 30 -1.07 7.87 5.23
N GLN A 31 -1.73 6.76 4.89
CA GLN A 31 -1.13 5.47 4.58
C GLN A 31 -1.68 4.89 3.28
N ALA A 32 -0.97 3.91 2.72
CA ALA A 32 -1.41 3.15 1.56
C ALA A 32 -0.90 1.72 1.60
N ILE A 33 -1.68 0.81 0.99
CA ILE A 33 -1.22 -0.52 0.58
C ILE A 33 -0.75 -0.40 -0.86
N ILE A 34 0.45 -0.89 -1.16
CA ILE A 34 1.02 -0.96 -2.51
C ILE A 34 1.23 -2.43 -2.87
N GLU A 35 0.76 -2.82 -4.04
CA GLU A 35 0.97 -4.11 -4.68
C GLU A 35 1.97 -3.97 -5.84
N PHE A 36 3.03 -4.77 -5.81
CA PHE A 36 3.98 -4.91 -6.92
C PHE A 36 3.77 -6.24 -7.63
N ILE A 37 3.43 -6.19 -8.91
CA ILE A 37 3.13 -7.38 -9.70
C ILE A 37 4.41 -8.01 -10.30
N SER A 38 5.46 -7.22 -10.56
CA SER A 38 6.39 -7.54 -11.65
C SER A 38 7.86 -7.78 -11.30
N THR A 39 8.46 -7.13 -10.28
CA THR A 39 9.94 -7.19 -10.12
C THR A 39 10.47 -7.46 -8.71
N ARG A 40 11.58 -8.19 -8.62
CA ARG A 40 12.37 -8.42 -7.40
C ARG A 40 13.13 -7.17 -6.94
N ALA A 41 13.40 -6.24 -7.87
CA ALA A 41 14.10 -4.99 -7.58
C ALA A 41 13.21 -4.03 -6.77
N ASP A 42 11.97 -3.82 -7.20
CA ASP A 42 11.00 -2.99 -6.47
C ASP A 42 10.71 -3.57 -5.08
N TYR A 43 10.65 -4.90 -4.98
CA TYR A 43 10.55 -5.61 -3.70
C TYR A 43 11.71 -5.27 -2.75
N ALA A 44 12.95 -5.35 -3.24
CA ALA A 44 14.14 -5.11 -2.42
C ALA A 44 14.24 -3.64 -2.00
N GLU A 45 13.88 -2.71 -2.89
CA GLU A 45 13.83 -1.28 -2.61
C GLU A 45 12.78 -0.95 -1.55
N ALA A 46 11.55 -1.44 -1.72
CA ALA A 46 10.50 -1.26 -0.72
C ALA A 46 10.91 -1.87 0.63
N LYS A 47 11.37 -3.12 0.63
CA LYS A 47 11.81 -3.78 1.87
C LYS A 47 12.95 -3.06 2.61
N GLY A 48 13.84 -2.38 1.88
CA GLY A 48 14.93 -1.62 2.46
C GLY A 48 14.50 -0.28 3.06
N ASP A 49 13.28 0.16 2.81
CA ASP A 49 12.77 1.46 3.23
C ASP A 49 12.15 1.40 4.63
N PRO A 50 12.62 2.24 5.59
CA PRO A 50 12.19 2.16 6.98
C PRO A 50 10.72 2.58 7.20
N ASP A 51 10.13 3.32 6.25
CA ASP A 51 8.74 3.78 6.36
C ASP A 51 7.76 2.78 5.74
N THR A 52 8.24 1.59 5.36
CA THR A 52 7.41 0.57 4.73
C THR A 52 7.47 -0.75 5.45
N THR A 53 6.34 -1.47 5.40
CA THR A 53 6.18 -2.77 6.06
C THR A 53 5.66 -3.77 5.04
N GLU A 54 6.38 -4.87 4.86
CA GLU A 54 5.92 -5.98 4.03
C GLU A 54 4.68 -6.65 4.67
N LEU A 55 3.66 -6.89 3.86
CA LEU A 55 2.41 -7.50 4.27
C LEU A 55 2.21 -8.84 3.54
N THR A 56 1.56 -9.77 4.24
CA THR A 56 0.99 -10.94 3.58
C THR A 56 -0.27 -10.54 2.79
N ARG A 57 -0.64 -11.35 1.78
CA ARG A 57 -1.87 -11.12 1.00
C ARG A 57 -3.12 -11.03 1.86
N ARG A 58 -3.25 -11.90 2.87
CA ARG A 58 -4.41 -11.91 3.76
C ARG A 58 -4.52 -10.62 4.59
N GLN A 59 -3.41 -10.16 5.16
CA GLN A 59 -3.38 -8.91 5.95
C GLN A 59 -3.72 -7.70 5.07
N ALA A 60 -3.18 -7.63 3.85
CA ALA A 60 -3.49 -6.54 2.94
C ALA A 60 -4.98 -6.51 2.54
N GLN A 61 -5.59 -7.67 2.30
CA GLN A 61 -7.02 -7.75 1.99
C GLN A 61 -7.89 -7.33 3.17
N GLU A 62 -7.57 -7.79 4.38
CA GLU A 62 -8.31 -7.44 5.59
C GLU A 62 -8.19 -5.95 5.90
N LEU A 63 -6.99 -5.38 5.79
CA LEU A 63 -6.76 -3.95 5.97
C LEU A 63 -7.48 -3.12 4.89
N GLY A 64 -7.44 -3.56 3.63
CA GLY A 64 -8.20 -2.93 2.56
C GLY A 64 -9.71 -2.93 2.84
N ARG A 65 -10.27 -4.06 3.29
CA ARG A 65 -11.69 -4.12 3.65
C ARG A 65 -12.03 -3.16 4.79
N GLN A 66 -11.20 -3.09 5.83
CA GLN A 66 -11.40 -2.13 6.93
C GLN A 66 -11.41 -0.68 6.44
N TRP A 67 -10.53 -0.33 5.50
CA TRP A 67 -10.55 0.99 4.89
C TRP A 67 -11.82 1.26 4.06
N ASP A 68 -12.37 0.26 3.37
CA ASP A 68 -13.63 0.42 2.62
C ASP A 68 -14.80 0.66 3.57
N GLU A 69 -14.86 -0.10 4.67
CA GLU A 69 -15.91 0.03 5.69
C GLU A 69 -15.92 1.44 6.31
N LEU A 70 -14.74 2.01 6.58
CA LEU A 70 -14.61 3.36 7.12
C LEU A 70 -15.02 4.46 6.12
N LEU A 71 -14.82 4.23 4.82
CA LEU A 71 -15.24 5.15 3.76
C LEU A 71 -16.73 5.02 3.43
N GLY A 72 -17.31 3.83 3.60
CA GLY A 72 -18.72 3.52 3.31
C GLY A 72 -19.69 3.69 4.48
N GLY A 73 -19.20 3.78 5.72
CA GLY A 73 -20.01 3.90 6.94
C GLY A 73 -20.55 5.30 7.26
N GLY A 74 -20.35 6.28 6.37
CA GLY A 74 -20.92 7.63 6.47
C GLY A 74 -22.21 7.76 5.68
N ALA A 75 -23.28 7.10 6.12
CA ALA A 75 -24.64 7.30 5.62
C ALA A 75 -25.63 7.39 6.78
#